data_AF-A0A380EHZ0-F1
#
_entry.id   AF-A0A380EHZ0-F1
#
_cell.length_a   1.000
_cell.length_b   1.000
_cell.length_c   1.000
_cell.angle_alpha   90.00
_cell.angle_beta   90.00
_cell.angle_gamma   90.00
#
_symmetry.space_group_name_H-M   'P 1'
#
loop_
_entity.id
_entity.type
_entity.pdbx_description
1 polymer ?
#
loop_
_entity_poly.entity_id
_entity_poly.type
_entity_poly.pdbx_seq_one_letter_code
_entity_poly.pdbx_strand_id
1 'polypeptide(L)' 'MLLVTEDYIIETLHNISLTMVHLSRFAEEIIFWSTDEAKFITLSDAFSTGSSIMPQKKNPDMAELIRGKVGRTTVI' A
#
# COMPACT_ATOMS: atom_id res chain seq x y z
N MET A 1 -6.43 8.67 -35.61
CA MET A 1 -6.83 9.68 -34.62
C MET A 1 -7.59 9.07 -33.45
N LEU A 2 -8.51 8.11 -33.66
CA LEU A 2 -9.22 7.41 -32.57
C LEU A 2 -8.37 6.33 -31.84
N LEU A 3 -7.38 5.72 -32.49
CA LEU A 3 -6.54 4.69 -31.86
C LEU A 3 -5.56 5.25 -30.80
N VAL A 4 -5.11 6.49 -30.97
CA VAL A 4 -4.14 7.14 -30.05
C VAL A 4 -4.71 7.32 -28.64
N THR A 5 -6.03 7.50 -28.51
CA THR A 5 -6.66 7.72 -27.20
C THR A 5 -6.78 6.46 -26.36
N GLU A 6 -6.91 5.28 -26.98
CA GLU A 6 -7.02 3.99 -26.28
C GLU A 6 -5.63 3.50 -25.84
N ASP A 7 -4.63 3.61 -26.72
CA ASP A 7 -3.23 3.28 -26.41
C ASP A 7 -2.71 4.09 -25.22
N TYR A 8 -3.03 5.38 -25.16
CA TYR A 8 -2.67 6.25 -24.03
C TYR A 8 -3.33 5.82 -22.71
N ILE A 9 -4.58 5.35 -22.75
CA ILE A 9 -5.28 4.84 -21.55
C ILE A 9 -4.59 3.56 -21.05
N ILE A 10 -4.28 2.62 -21.95
CA ILE A 10 -3.59 1.37 -21.60
C ILE A 10 -2.20 1.64 -21.01
N GLU A 11 -1.42 2.52 -21.62
CA GLU A 11 -0.10 2.90 -21.12
C GLU A 11 -0.17 3.55 -19.73
N THR A 12 -1.16 4.42 -19.52
CA THR A 12 -1.40 5.03 -18.21
C THR A 12 -1.77 3.98 -17.16
N LEU A 13 -2.65 3.04 -17.50
CA LEU A 13 -3.07 1.96 -16.60
C LEU A 13 -1.91 1.00 -16.29
N HIS A 14 -1.03 0.72 -17.26
CA HIS A 14 0.18 -0.04 -17.05
C HIS A 14 1.14 0.64 -16.06
N ASN A 15 1.38 1.95 -16.21
CA ASN A 15 2.22 2.73 -15.30
C ASN A 15 1.65 2.75 -13.87
N ILE A 16 0.32 2.88 -13.72
CA ILE A 16 -0.35 2.82 -12.42
C ILE A 16 -0.21 1.42 -11.80
N SER A 17 -0.39 0.36 -12.60
CA SER A 17 -0.22 -1.03 -12.12
C SER A 17 1.20 -1.27 -11.60
N LEU A 18 2.22 -0.88 -12.37
CA LEU A 18 3.62 -1.02 -11.96
C LEU A 18 3.91 -0.25 -10.67
N THR A 19 3.41 0.99 -10.57
CA THR A 19 3.52 1.82 -9.35
C THR A 19 2.89 1.12 -8.15
N MET A 20 1.70 0.54 -8.32
CA MET A 20 1.03 -0.19 -7.23
C MET A 20 1.83 -1.41 -6.79
N VAL A 21 2.44 -2.17 -7.69
CA VAL A 21 3.33 -3.29 -7.32
C VAL A 21 4.50 -2.82 -6.46
N HIS A 22 5.13 -1.70 -6.80
CA HIS A 22 6.20 -1.13 -5.98
C HIS A 22 5.70 -0.66 -4.61
N LEU A 23 4.53 0.00 -4.55
CA LEU A 23 3.90 0.40 -3.29
C LEU A 23 3.53 -0.80 -2.42
N SER A 24 3.12 -1.92 -3.02
CA SER A 24 2.84 -3.18 -2.31
C SER A 24 4.05 -3.67 -1.53
N ARG A 25 5.21 -3.70 -2.20
CA ARG A 25 6.48 -4.16 -1.60
C ARG A 25 6.91 -3.21 -0.49
N PHE A 26 6.78 -1.91 -0.71
CA PHE A 26 7.08 -0.93 0.33
C PHE A 26 6.16 -1.04 1.54
N ALA A 27 4.86 -1.29 1.31
CA ALA A 27 3.91 -1.53 2.40
C ALA A 27 4.27 -2.78 3.22
N GLU A 28 4.79 -3.83 2.58
CA GLU A 28 5.26 -5.03 3.28
C GLU A 28 6.47 -4.76 4.18
N GLU A 29 7.43 -3.95 3.73
CA GLU A 29 8.53 -3.47 4.55
C GLU A 29 8.03 -2.64 5.75
N ILE A 30 7.07 -1.72 5.54
CA ILE A 30 6.47 -0.92 6.63
C ILE A 30 5.82 -1.83 7.68
N ILE A 31 5.05 -2.84 7.24
CA ILE A 31 4.39 -3.79 8.14
C ILE A 31 5.45 -4.50 8.98
N PHE A 32 6.51 -5.03 8.35
CA PHE A 32 7.60 -5.70 9.06
C PHE A 32 8.33 -4.76 10.03
N TRP A 33 8.70 -3.55 9.61
CA TRP A 33 9.41 -2.60 10.47
C TRP A 33 8.59 -2.13 11.68
N SER A 34 7.26 -2.18 11.57
CA SER A 34 6.32 -1.79 12.64
C SER A 34 5.99 -2.90 13.63
N THR A 35 6.43 -4.15 13.40
CA THR A 35 6.12 -5.25 14.32
C THR A 35 6.87 -5.13 15.64
N ASP A 36 6.39 -5.83 16.66
CA ASP A 36 7.00 -5.83 17.99
C ASP A 36 8.37 -6.55 18.03
N GLU A 37 8.67 -7.41 17.06
CA GLU A 37 9.95 -8.09 16.92
C GLU A 37 11.03 -7.19 16.29
N ALA A 38 10.66 -6.39 15.28
CA ALA A 38 11.59 -5.51 14.59
C ALA A 38 11.72 -4.15 15.28
N LYS A 39 10.60 -3.50 15.62
CA LYS A 39 10.53 -2.17 16.27
C LYS A 39 11.44 -1.10 15.66
N PHE A 40 11.65 -1.14 14.35
CA PHE A 40 12.48 -0.14 13.66
C PHE A 40 11.78 1.20 13.51
N ILE A 41 10.45 1.19 13.37
CA ILE A 41 9.64 2.39 13.25
C ILE A 41 8.45 2.35 14.21
N THR A 42 7.92 3.51 14.58
CA THR A 42 6.62 3.64 15.24
C THR A 42 5.72 4.49 14.37
N LEU A 43 4.54 3.97 14.03
CA LEU A 43 3.60 4.67 13.18
C LEU A 43 2.92 5.84 13.91
N SER A 44 2.60 6.89 13.18
CA SER A 44 1.77 7.99 13.67
C SER A 44 0.31 7.55 13.71
N ASP A 45 -0.47 8.06 14.67
CA ASP A 45 -1.88 7.71 14.87
C ASP A 45 -2.76 8.05 13.65
N ALA A 46 -2.30 8.98 12.80
CA ALA A 46 -2.98 9.29 11.54
C ALA A 46 -2.91 8.15 10.50
N PHE A 47 -1.95 7.24 10.62
CA PHE A 47 -1.67 6.17 9.65
C PHE A 47 -1.78 4.76 10.26
N SER A 48 -2.21 4.66 11.51
CA SER A 48 -2.36 3.41 12.24
C SER A 48 -3.57 3.44 13.15
N THR A 49 -4.30 2.33 13.28
CA THR A 49 -5.31 2.19 14.32
C THR A 49 -4.70 1.67 15.62
N GLY A 50 -5.13 2.24 16.74
CA GLY A 50 -4.76 1.77 18.08
C GLY A 50 -5.78 0.78 18.62
N SER A 51 -5.34 -0.13 19.51
CA SER A 51 -6.26 -0.93 20.31
C SER A 51 -6.72 -0.15 21.54
N SER A 52 -8.02 -0.21 21.86
CA SER A 52 -8.57 0.38 23.09
C SER A 52 -8.08 -0.30 24.37
N ILE A 53 -7.66 -1.57 24.28
CA ILE A 53 -7.13 -2.35 25.41
C ILE A 53 -5.61 -2.24 25.51
N MET A 54 -4.93 -2.02 24.38
CA MET A 54 -3.46 -1.95 24.30
C MET A 54 -3.02 -0.63 23.64
N PRO A 55 -2.81 0.44 24.44
CA PRO A 55 -2.52 1.79 23.93
C PRO A 55 -1.24 1.88 23.09
N GLN A 56 -0.26 1.01 23.36
CA GLN A 56 1.01 0.93 22.65
C GLN A 56 0.91 0.18 21.33
N LYS A 57 -0.13 -0.64 21.14
CA LYS A 57 -0.28 -1.46 19.93
C LYS A 57 -0.86 -0.60 18.81
N LYS A 58 -0.05 -0.35 17.79
CA LYS A 58 -0.43 0.37 16.57
C LYS A 58 -0.46 -0.58 15.38
N ASN A 59 -1.61 -0.72 14.74
CA ASN A 59 -1.78 -1.59 13.59
C ASN A 59 -1.43 -0.82 12.30
N PRO A 60 -0.69 -1.41 11.35
CA PRO A 60 -0.28 -0.76 10.10
C PRO A 60 -1.40 -0.76 9.03
N ASP A 61 -2.64 -0.37 9.37
CA ASP A 61 -3.80 -0.52 8.49
C ASP A 61 -3.63 0.19 7.13
N MET A 62 -2.96 1.34 7.12
CA MET A 62 -2.63 2.05 5.87
C MET A 62 -1.84 1.15 4.92
N ALA A 63 -0.81 0.47 5.42
CA ALA A 63 0.04 -0.39 4.62
C ALA A 63 -0.73 -1.66 4.17
N GLU A 64 -1.58 -2.22 5.03
CA GLU A 64 -2.44 -3.34 4.68
C GLU A 64 -3.43 -2.97 3.56
N LEU A 65 -4.04 -1.79 3.62
CA LEU A 65 -4.94 -1.28 2.58
C LEU A 65 -4.22 -1.07 1.25
N ILE A 66 -2.99 -0.55 1.27
CA ILE A 66 -2.17 -0.40 0.06
C ILE A 66 -1.92 -1.78 -0.55
N ARG A 67 -1.46 -2.75 0.25
CA ARG A 67 -1.18 -4.12 -0.21
C ARG A 67 -2.43 -4.81 -0.76
N GLY A 68 -3.58 -4.65 -0.11
CA GLY A 68 -4.86 -5.24 -0.54
C GLY A 68 -5.39 -4.66 -1.86
N LYS A 69 -5.09 -3.39 -2.17
CA LYS A 69 -5.56 -2.73 -3.40
C LYS A 69 -4.79 -3.14 -4.66
N VAL A 70 -3.58 -3.69 -4.52
CA VAL A 70 -2.70 -4.03 -5.65
C VAL A 70 -3.33 -5.07 -6.57
N GLY A 71 -3.98 -6.08 -6.01
CA GLY A 71 -4.68 -7.12 -6.78
C GLY A 71 -5.84 -6.56 -7.61
N ARG A 72 -6.48 -5.48 -7.18
CA ARG A 72 -7.54 -4.81 -7.97
C ARG A 72 -6.95 -3.97 -9.11
N THR A 73 -5.82 -3.31 -8.88
CA THR A 73 -5.25 -2.37 -9.85
C THR A 73 -4.34 -3.04 -10.89
N THR A 74 -3.89 -4.26 -10.64
CA THR A 74 -2.97 -4.99 -11.54
C THR A 74 -3.69 -5.87 -12.57
N VAL A 75 -4.98 -6.16 -12.38
CA VAL A 75 -5.77 -7.04 -13.27
C VAL A 75 -6.46 -6.23 -14.38
N ILE A 76 -5.72 -5.30 -14.98
CA ILE A 76 -6.15 -4.57 -16.17
C ILE A 76 -5.51 -5.23 -17.39
#